data_AF-A0A3D3S899-F1
#
_entry.id   AF-A0A3D3S899-F1
#
_cell.length_a   1.000
_cell.length_b   1.000
_cell.length_c   1.000
_cell.angle_alpha   90.00
_cell.angle_beta   90.00
_cell.angle_gamma   90.00
#
_symmetry.space_group_name_H-M   'P 1'
#
loop_
_entity.id
_entity.type
_entity.pdbx_description
1 polymer ?
#
loop_
_entity_poly.entity_id
_entity_poly.type
_entity_poly.pdbx_seq_one_letter_code
_entity_poly.pdbx_strand_id
1 'polypeptide(L)'
;MSSRILTEKGSEMRIVRSAVFLLFLYSAFLIGAQTPSNPANATADPAHSPVLYFRIRSAFSLTPEMVRGLQAKSTEVNWGEPLAKSLPFAAPLDVRLVGKNVVALIQIVPIALRAEIVDLIVQGQVWVKMPDDSLSYKTTLQSLSLKLGSRLFFYPLGVDDKTGTPIAVEIRVDREPKP
;
A
#
# COMPACT_ATOMS: atom_id res chain seq x y z
N MET A 1 52.08 -31.93 -21.56
CA MET A 1 53.12 -32.11 -20.53
C MET A 1 53.17 -30.83 -19.71
N SER A 2 53.07 -30.97 -18.39
CA SER A 2 53.13 -29.95 -17.32
C SER A 2 51.94 -29.00 -17.10
N SER A 3 51.34 -29.23 -15.92
CA SER A 3 50.29 -28.52 -15.22
C SER A 3 50.89 -27.46 -14.29
N ARG A 4 50.13 -26.41 -13.93
CA ARG A 4 50.11 -25.83 -12.57
C ARG A 4 48.84 -25.02 -12.33
N ILE A 5 48.07 -25.49 -11.34
CA ILE A 5 46.99 -24.81 -10.61
C ILE A 5 47.62 -24.04 -9.43
N LEU A 6 47.14 -22.83 -9.12
CA LEU A 6 46.92 -22.27 -7.77
C LEU A 6 46.26 -20.87 -7.94
N THR A 7 44.98 -20.62 -7.64
CA THR A 7 44.26 -20.49 -6.36
C THR A 7 43.97 -19.03 -6.03
N GLU A 8 42.69 -18.77 -5.72
CA GLU A 8 42.12 -17.57 -5.10
C GLU A 8 42.99 -16.95 -4.00
N LYS A 9 42.98 -15.61 -3.92
CA LYS A 9 42.71 -14.95 -2.64
C LYS A 9 42.23 -13.52 -2.85
N GLY A 10 41.05 -13.22 -2.31
CA GLY A 10 40.49 -11.88 -2.26
C GLY A 10 41.39 -10.89 -1.53
N SER A 11 41.24 -9.62 -1.91
CA SER A 11 41.56 -8.51 -1.03
C SER A 11 40.44 -7.49 -1.10
N GLU A 12 39.95 -7.21 0.10
CA GLU A 12 38.77 -6.47 0.47
C GLU A 12 38.72 -5.06 -0.14
N MET A 13 37.58 -4.70 -0.76
CA MET A 13 37.28 -3.30 -1.05
C MET A 13 36.73 -2.60 0.21
N ARG A 14 37.73 -2.26 1.01
CA ARG A 14 37.90 -1.30 2.10
C ARG A 14 37.18 0.03 2.23
N ILE A 15 36.16 0.45 1.48
CA ILE A 15 35.94 1.92 1.33
C ILE A 15 34.57 2.44 1.75
N VAL A 16 34.60 2.95 3.00
CA VAL A 16 34.05 4.22 3.50
C VAL A 16 32.55 4.28 3.86
N ARG A 17 32.34 4.21 5.18
CA ARG A 17 31.19 4.78 5.90
C ARG A 17 31.16 6.29 5.68
N SER A 18 30.45 6.75 4.65
CA SER A 18 30.11 8.17 4.52
C SER A 18 28.88 8.46 5.35
N ALA A 19 29.12 8.88 6.59
CA ALA A 19 28.16 9.63 7.39
C ALA A 19 27.99 11.01 6.75
N VAL A 20 26.95 11.17 5.92
CA VAL A 20 26.51 12.50 5.48
C VAL A 20 25.47 12.98 6.46
N PHE A 21 25.97 13.64 7.50
CA PHE A 21 25.23 14.65 8.26
C PHE A 21 25.15 15.91 7.39
N LEU A 22 23.95 16.31 6.95
CA LEU A 22 23.67 17.68 6.49
C LEU A 22 22.14 17.88 6.53
N LEU A 23 21.64 18.46 7.62
CA LEU A 23 21.35 19.89 7.82
C LEU A 23 19.92 20.23 7.39
N PHE A 24 19.02 20.17 8.37
CA PHE A 24 17.67 20.72 8.29
C PHE A 24 17.76 22.24 8.13
N LEU A 25 17.46 22.76 6.93
CA LEU A 25 17.19 24.17 6.70
C LEU A 25 15.68 24.40 6.79
N TYR A 26 15.22 24.72 8.00
CA TYR A 26 13.91 25.30 8.25
C TYR A 26 13.89 26.71 7.63
N SER A 27 13.29 26.86 6.45
CA SER A 27 13.01 28.17 5.86
C SER A 27 11.55 28.51 6.13
N ALA A 28 11.30 29.31 7.17
CA ALA A 28 10.01 29.92 7.41
C ALA A 28 9.76 31.03 6.39
N PHE A 29 9.03 30.73 5.31
CA PHE A 29 8.41 31.76 4.47
C PHE A 29 7.05 32.14 5.07
N LEU A 30 7.02 33.26 5.78
CA LEU A 30 5.81 34.01 6.08
C LEU A 30 5.58 35.02 4.94
N ILE A 31 4.80 34.64 3.94
CA ILE A 31 4.17 35.59 3.02
C ILE A 31 2.68 35.57 3.34
N GLY A 32 2.22 36.64 4.00
CA GLY A 32 0.81 36.88 4.24
C GLY A 32 0.10 37.23 2.94
N ALA A 33 -0.80 36.34 2.51
CA ALA A 33 -1.87 36.67 1.58
C ALA A 33 -3.19 36.56 2.36
N GLN A 34 -3.78 37.70 2.73
CA GLN A 34 -5.13 37.72 3.29
C GLN A 34 -6.13 37.49 2.15
N THR A 35 -6.66 36.28 2.03
CA THR A 35 -7.85 35.99 1.22
C THR A 35 -9.10 36.55 1.89
N PRO A 36 -10.09 37.08 1.13
CA PRO A 36 -11.36 37.52 1.68
C PRO A 36 -12.04 36.37 2.43
N SER A 37 -12.47 36.62 3.67
CA SER A 37 -13.18 35.66 4.51
C SER A 37 -14.55 35.35 3.93
N ASN A 38 -14.63 34.29 3.13
CA ASN A 38 -15.89 33.65 2.77
C ASN A 38 -16.35 32.82 3.99
N PRO A 39 -17.55 33.03 4.57
CA PRO A 39 -18.00 32.31 5.76
C PRO A 39 -18.36 30.84 5.53
N ALA A 40 -17.94 30.24 4.40
CA ALA A 40 -18.23 28.85 4.05
C ALA A 40 -17.17 27.83 4.50
N ASN A 41 -16.01 28.27 5.00
CA ASN A 41 -15.04 27.36 5.60
C ASN A 41 -15.30 27.25 7.10
N ALA A 42 -16.16 26.30 7.46
CA ALA A 42 -16.17 25.74 8.80
C ALA A 42 -14.74 25.31 9.13
N THR A 43 -14.15 25.99 10.10
CA THR A 43 -12.89 25.62 10.74
C THR A 43 -12.99 24.15 11.13
N ALA A 44 -12.27 23.27 10.41
CA ALA A 44 -12.03 21.93 10.88
C ALA A 44 -11.28 22.08 12.21
N ASP A 45 -11.95 21.79 13.31
CA ASP A 45 -11.36 21.80 14.65
C ASP A 45 -10.15 20.84 14.66
N PRO A 46 -8.90 21.33 14.79
CA PRO A 46 -7.72 20.48 14.75
C PRO A 46 -7.68 19.47 15.91
N ALA A 47 -8.52 19.63 16.94
CA ALA A 47 -8.64 18.70 18.05
C ALA A 47 -9.42 17.40 17.72
N HIS A 48 -10.14 17.34 16.59
CA HIS A 48 -11.01 16.20 16.26
C HIS A 48 -10.87 15.73 14.80
N SER A 49 -9.63 15.55 14.33
CA SER A 49 -9.42 14.84 13.05
C SER A 49 -9.97 13.42 13.16
N PRO A 50 -10.90 12.99 12.28
CA PRO A 50 -11.51 11.68 12.39
C PRO A 50 -10.43 10.60 12.26
N VAL A 51 -10.45 9.60 13.14
CA VAL A 51 -9.55 8.46 13.08
C VAL A 51 -10.26 7.30 12.39
N LEU A 52 -9.61 6.75 11.36
CA LEU A 52 -10.07 5.60 10.60
C LEU A 52 -9.31 4.35 11.04
N TYR A 53 -10.05 3.26 11.21
CA TYR A 53 -9.50 1.96 11.53
C TYR A 53 -9.46 1.08 10.28
N PHE A 54 -8.27 0.82 9.78
CA PHE A 54 -8.03 -0.04 8.63
C PHE A 54 -7.80 -1.47 9.08
N ARG A 55 -8.45 -2.41 8.39
CA ARG A 55 -8.14 -3.84 8.46
C ARG A 55 -7.86 -4.33 7.04
N ILE A 56 -6.61 -4.71 6.79
CA ILE A 56 -6.12 -5.16 5.48
C ILE A 56 -5.67 -6.61 5.60
N ARG A 57 -6.09 -7.46 4.68
CA ARG A 57 -5.55 -8.83 4.56
C ARG A 57 -5.32 -9.17 3.10
N SER A 58 -4.39 -10.07 2.85
CA SER A 58 -3.99 -10.45 1.50
C SER A 58 -4.02 -11.96 1.31
N ALA A 59 -4.31 -12.37 0.08
CA ALA A 59 -4.14 -13.74 -0.38
C ALA A 59 -3.36 -13.73 -1.69
N PHE A 60 -2.63 -14.82 -1.95
CA PHE A 60 -1.77 -14.97 -3.12
C PHE A 60 -2.23 -16.14 -3.98
N SER A 61 -1.99 -16.06 -5.30
CA SER A 61 -2.25 -17.15 -6.25
C SER A 61 -3.71 -17.65 -6.24
N LEU A 62 -4.68 -16.74 -6.28
CA LEU A 62 -6.09 -17.12 -6.34
C LEU A 62 -6.44 -17.61 -7.75
N THR A 63 -7.15 -18.73 -7.85
CA THR A 63 -7.68 -19.23 -9.11
C THR A 63 -8.87 -18.39 -9.61
N PRO A 64 -9.26 -18.48 -10.90
CA PRO A 64 -10.45 -17.79 -11.41
C PRO A 64 -11.72 -18.10 -10.61
N GLU A 65 -11.90 -19.34 -10.16
CA GLU A 65 -13.05 -19.75 -9.35
C GLU A 65 -13.04 -19.08 -7.97
N MET A 66 -11.89 -19.00 -7.32
CA MET A 66 -11.75 -18.29 -6.04
C MET A 66 -12.05 -16.80 -6.20
N VAL A 67 -11.59 -16.17 -7.30
CA VAL A 67 -11.89 -14.76 -7.56
C VAL A 67 -13.39 -14.54 -7.77
N ARG A 68 -14.05 -15.35 -8.60
CA ARG A 68 -15.50 -15.30 -8.80
C ARG A 68 -16.25 -15.54 -7.49
N GLY A 69 -15.78 -16.50 -6.68
CA GLY A 69 -16.33 -16.79 -5.36
C GLY A 69 -16.21 -15.63 -4.38
N LEU A 70 -15.08 -14.91 -4.38
CA LEU A 70 -14.92 -13.68 -3.58
C LEU A 70 -15.87 -12.57 -4.02
N GLN A 71 -15.99 -12.34 -5.34
CA GLN A 71 -16.90 -11.34 -5.90
C GLN A 71 -18.37 -11.66 -5.60
N ALA A 72 -18.74 -12.94 -5.64
CA ALA A 72 -20.07 -13.44 -5.29
C ALA A 72 -20.28 -13.61 -3.77
N LYS A 73 -19.25 -13.39 -2.95
CA LYS A 73 -19.26 -13.64 -1.49
C LYS A 73 -19.64 -15.07 -1.11
N SER A 74 -19.29 -16.05 -1.95
CA SER A 74 -19.70 -17.46 -1.84
C SER A 74 -18.53 -18.42 -1.58
N THR A 75 -17.32 -17.91 -1.40
CA THR A 75 -16.11 -18.73 -1.18
C THR A 75 -15.27 -18.18 -0.05
N GLU A 76 -14.68 -19.09 0.71
CA GLU A 76 -13.66 -18.78 1.70
C GLU A 76 -12.27 -18.96 1.07
N VAL A 77 -11.41 -17.97 1.29
CA VAL A 77 -10.03 -17.96 0.81
C VAL A 77 -9.12 -17.98 2.02
N ASN A 78 -7.99 -18.67 1.91
CA ASN A 78 -6.96 -18.64 2.93
C ASN A 78 -6.28 -17.26 2.95
N TRP A 79 -6.81 -16.37 3.78
CA TRP A 79 -6.26 -15.04 3.98
C TRP A 79 -5.06 -15.08 4.90
N GLY A 80 -4.03 -14.28 4.60
CA GLY A 80 -2.96 -14.01 5.55
C GLY A 80 -3.45 -13.22 6.76
N GLU A 81 -2.58 -13.13 7.77
CA GLU A 81 -2.83 -12.36 8.99
C GLU A 81 -3.23 -10.90 8.67
N PRO A 82 -4.29 -10.37 9.31
CA PRO A 82 -4.73 -9.03 9.03
C PRO A 82 -3.80 -7.97 9.64
N LEU A 83 -3.40 -6.99 8.84
CA LEU A 83 -2.86 -5.72 9.31
C LEU A 83 -4.01 -4.85 9.80
N ALA A 84 -3.97 -4.48 11.08
CA ALA A 84 -4.92 -3.56 11.69
C ALA A 84 -4.23 -2.27 12.14
N LYS A 85 -4.72 -1.11 11.73
CA LYS A 85 -4.18 0.20 12.16
C LYS A 85 -5.25 1.28 12.24
N SER A 86 -5.23 2.03 13.34
CA SER A 86 -5.88 3.34 13.46
C SER A 86 -4.97 4.42 12.89
N LEU A 87 -5.50 5.28 12.02
CA LEU A 87 -4.78 6.41 11.44
C LEU A 87 -5.66 7.66 11.42
N PRO A 88 -5.10 8.85 11.71
CA PRO A 88 -5.79 10.10 11.44
C PRO A 88 -6.21 10.17 9.96
N PHE A 89 -7.36 10.78 9.68
CA PHE A 89 -7.81 11.01 8.32
C PHE A 89 -6.76 11.78 7.50
N ALA A 90 -6.67 11.46 6.21
CA ALA A 90 -5.62 11.88 5.27
C ALA A 90 -4.21 11.33 5.52
N ALA A 91 -3.95 10.62 6.63
CA ALA A 91 -2.67 9.91 6.78
C ALA A 91 -2.61 8.70 5.82
N PRO A 92 -1.49 8.50 5.10
CA PRO A 92 -1.33 7.34 4.23
C PRO A 92 -1.14 6.06 5.05
N LEU A 93 -1.72 4.97 4.57
CA LEU A 93 -1.43 3.61 5.02
C LEU A 93 -0.58 2.90 3.96
N ASP A 94 0.66 2.59 4.31
CA ASP A 94 1.54 1.78 3.48
C ASP A 94 1.44 0.30 3.88
N VAL A 95 1.24 -0.56 2.88
CA VAL A 95 1.12 -2.01 3.01
C VAL A 95 2.19 -2.65 2.13
N ARG A 96 3.03 -3.50 2.72
CA ARG A 96 4.02 -4.30 2.01
C ARG A 96 3.60 -5.76 2.03
N LEU A 97 3.43 -6.32 0.83
CA LEU A 97 3.09 -7.73 0.62
C LEU A 97 4.28 -8.41 -0.03
N VAL A 98 4.70 -9.55 0.50
CA VAL A 98 5.82 -10.35 -0.02
C VAL A 98 5.34 -11.79 -0.19
N GLY A 99 5.18 -12.19 -1.44
CA GLY A 99 4.94 -13.58 -1.83
C GLY A 99 6.21 -14.25 -2.33
N LYS A 100 6.08 -15.49 -2.84
CA LYS A 100 7.22 -16.30 -3.31
C LYS A 100 8.00 -15.66 -4.47
N ASN A 101 7.28 -15.10 -5.44
CA ASN A 101 7.85 -14.49 -6.65
C ASN A 101 7.27 -13.11 -6.92
N VAL A 102 6.62 -12.50 -5.93
CA VAL A 102 5.95 -11.21 -6.09
C VAL A 102 6.13 -10.35 -4.86
N VAL A 103 6.38 -9.07 -5.05
CA VAL A 103 6.36 -8.04 -4.00
C VAL A 103 5.39 -6.97 -4.43
N ALA A 104 4.50 -6.54 -3.53
CA ALA A 104 3.65 -5.39 -3.74
C ALA A 104 3.82 -4.36 -2.62
N LEU A 105 3.95 -3.09 -3.01
CA LEU A 105 3.83 -1.94 -2.13
C LEU A 105 2.53 -1.24 -2.48
N ILE A 106 1.64 -1.11 -1.50
CA ILE A 106 0.32 -0.50 -1.68
C ILE A 106 0.21 0.65 -0.72
N GLN A 107 -0.05 1.84 -1.24
CA GLN A 107 -0.34 3.03 -0.45
C GLN A 107 -1.82 3.36 -0.57
N ILE A 108 -2.48 3.53 0.58
CA ILE A 108 -3.90 3.84 0.67
C ILE A 108 -4.04 5.19 1.36
N VAL A 109 -4.69 6.15 0.72
CA VAL A 109 -4.84 7.52 1.24
C VAL A 109 -6.33 7.90 1.26
N PRO A 110 -6.92 8.19 2.43
CA PRO A 110 -8.25 8.76 2.52
C PRO A 110 -8.24 10.19 1.99
N ILE A 111 -9.10 10.49 1.03
CA ILE A 111 -9.19 11.81 0.40
C ILE A 111 -10.50 12.54 0.70
N ALA A 112 -11.56 11.80 1.04
CA ALA A 112 -12.80 12.39 1.52
C ALA A 112 -13.50 11.44 2.51
N LEU A 113 -14.20 12.01 3.49
CA LEU A 113 -15.10 11.30 4.39
C LEU A 113 -16.45 12.01 4.40
N ARG A 114 -17.47 11.36 3.85
CA ARG A 114 -18.84 11.88 3.75
C ARG A 114 -19.79 10.93 4.48
N ALA A 115 -20.24 11.32 5.67
CA ALA A 115 -21.09 10.50 6.54
C ALA A 115 -20.49 9.11 6.84
N GLU A 116 -20.91 8.08 6.11
CA GLU A 116 -20.41 6.70 6.21
C GLU A 116 -19.65 6.25 4.96
N ILE A 117 -19.37 7.13 4.01
CA ILE A 117 -18.59 6.83 2.80
C ILE A 117 -17.21 7.44 2.96
N VAL A 118 -16.18 6.61 2.79
CA VAL A 118 -14.79 7.05 2.67
C VAL A 118 -14.35 6.86 1.22
N ASP A 119 -13.80 7.92 0.65
CA ASP A 119 -13.10 7.85 -0.64
C ASP A 119 -11.61 7.70 -0.39
N LEU A 120 -11.03 6.73 -1.09
CA LEU A 120 -9.63 6.38 -1.01
C LEU A 120 -8.98 6.58 -2.37
N ILE A 121 -7.71 7.00 -2.37
CA ILE A 121 -6.78 6.74 -3.45
C ILE A 121 -5.92 5.54 -3.04
N VAL A 122 -5.85 4.54 -3.91
CA VAL A 122 -5.00 3.36 -3.74
C VAL A 122 -3.99 3.33 -4.87
N GLN A 123 -2.71 3.40 -4.51
CA GLN A 123 -1.61 3.22 -5.43
C GLN A 123 -0.94 1.87 -5.15
N GLY A 124 -0.85 1.02 -6.17
CA GLY A 124 -0.13 -0.25 -6.11
C GLY A 124 1.14 -0.19 -6.94
N GLN A 125 2.24 -0.70 -6.41
CA GLN A 125 3.48 -0.96 -7.15
C GLN A 125 3.85 -2.42 -6.94
N VAL A 126 3.99 -3.17 -8.03
CA VAL A 126 4.16 -4.61 -7.99
C VAL A 126 5.35 -5.04 -8.83
N TRP A 127 6.21 -5.85 -8.22
CA TRP A 127 7.34 -6.50 -8.85
C TRP A 127 7.09 -8.00 -8.89
N VAL A 128 7.11 -8.60 -10.07
CA VAL A 128 6.94 -10.05 -10.27
C VAL A 128 8.22 -10.61 -10.89
N LYS A 129 8.82 -11.60 -10.24
CA LYS A 129 9.87 -12.41 -10.82
C LYS A 129 9.24 -13.45 -11.74
N MET A 130 9.57 -13.38 -13.01
CA MET A 130 9.10 -14.29 -14.06
C MET A 130 9.92 -15.59 -14.05
N PRO A 131 9.43 -16.68 -14.69
CA PRO A 131 10.15 -17.96 -14.72
C PRO A 131 11.50 -17.91 -15.44
N ASP A 132 11.70 -16.96 -16.36
CA ASP A 132 12.94 -16.71 -17.10
C ASP A 132 13.93 -15.80 -16.34
N ASP A 133 13.75 -15.67 -15.02
CA ASP A 133 14.48 -14.75 -14.14
C ASP A 133 14.33 -13.25 -14.45
N SER A 134 13.48 -12.87 -15.41
CA SER A 134 13.17 -11.45 -15.66
C SER A 134 12.29 -10.85 -14.56
N LEU A 135 12.33 -9.52 -14.44
CA LEU A 135 11.53 -8.75 -13.48
C LEU A 135 10.47 -7.91 -14.20
N SER A 136 9.20 -8.17 -13.93
CA SER A 136 8.09 -7.33 -14.39
C SER A 136 7.72 -6.33 -13.31
N TYR A 137 7.62 -5.05 -13.68
CA TYR A 137 7.11 -3.98 -12.81
C TYR A 137 5.79 -3.46 -13.36
N LYS A 138 4.80 -3.33 -12.47
CA LYS A 138 3.50 -2.72 -12.78
C LYS A 138 3.09 -1.77 -11.68
N THR A 139 2.57 -0.62 -12.05
CA THR A 139 1.98 0.35 -11.14
C THR A 139 0.52 0.58 -11.47
N THR A 140 -0.30 0.78 -10.45
CA THR A 140 -1.72 1.08 -10.57
C THR A 140 -2.08 2.24 -9.65
N LEU A 141 -3.05 3.05 -10.08
CA LEU A 141 -3.63 4.12 -9.28
C LEU A 141 -5.15 4.04 -9.46
N GLN A 142 -5.88 3.86 -8.36
CA GLN A 142 -7.32 3.68 -8.38
C GLN A 142 -7.99 4.53 -7.29
N SER A 143 -9.05 5.23 -7.66
CA SER A 143 -9.96 5.84 -6.70
C SER A 143 -11.06 4.85 -6.32
N LEU A 144 -11.30 4.68 -5.03
CA LEU A 144 -12.26 3.72 -4.47
C LEU A 144 -13.19 4.44 -3.50
N SER A 145 -14.49 4.23 -3.62
CA SER A 145 -15.46 4.68 -2.63
C SER A 145 -16.00 3.46 -1.90
N LEU A 146 -15.89 3.44 -0.57
CA LEU A 146 -16.47 2.37 0.24
C LEU A 146 -17.31 2.92 1.39
N LYS A 147 -18.38 2.19 1.68
CA LYS A 147 -19.13 2.39 2.93
C LYS A 147 -18.33 1.82 4.09
N LEU A 148 -18.22 2.55 5.19
CA LEU A 148 -17.57 2.10 6.42
C LEU A 148 -18.14 0.75 6.88
N GLY A 149 -17.27 -0.14 7.36
CA GLY A 149 -17.58 -1.52 7.72
C GLY A 149 -17.71 -2.49 6.55
N SER A 150 -17.75 -2.00 5.31
CA SER A 150 -17.80 -2.85 4.12
C SER A 150 -16.42 -3.42 3.77
N ARG A 151 -16.43 -4.58 3.13
CA ARG A 151 -15.24 -5.22 2.54
C ARG A 151 -15.16 -4.86 1.07
N LEU A 152 -13.97 -4.46 0.63
CA LEU A 152 -13.63 -4.20 -0.75
C LEU A 152 -12.46 -5.10 -1.15
N PHE A 153 -12.51 -5.70 -2.34
CA PHE A 153 -11.39 -6.47 -2.87
C PHE A 153 -10.66 -5.65 -3.95
N PHE A 154 -9.37 -5.44 -3.75
CA PHE A 154 -8.46 -4.78 -4.67
C PHE A 154 -7.51 -5.80 -5.29
N TYR A 155 -7.31 -5.71 -6.61
CA TYR A 155 -6.47 -6.62 -7.39
C TYR A 155 -5.38 -5.81 -8.09
N PRO A 156 -4.21 -5.62 -7.46
CA PRO A 156 -3.17 -4.70 -7.94
C PRO A 156 -2.66 -5.00 -9.35
N LEU A 157 -2.77 -6.26 -9.78
CA LEU A 157 -2.35 -6.74 -11.10
C LEU A 157 -3.53 -7.06 -12.04
N GLY A 158 -4.75 -6.71 -11.63
CA GLY A 158 -5.98 -7.12 -12.29
C GLY A 158 -6.36 -8.58 -12.01
N VAL A 159 -7.41 -9.01 -12.68
CA VAL A 159 -7.92 -10.38 -12.68
C VAL A 159 -7.85 -10.88 -14.11
N ASP A 160 -7.36 -12.09 -14.29
CA ASP A 160 -7.34 -12.82 -15.56
C ASP A 160 -8.30 -14.01 -15.46
N ASP A 161 -9.20 -14.17 -16.44
CA ASP A 161 -10.25 -15.19 -16.38
C ASP A 161 -9.71 -16.63 -16.48
N LYS A 162 -8.48 -16.80 -16.98
CA LYS A 162 -7.85 -18.12 -17.17
C LYS A 162 -6.94 -18.50 -16.00
N THR A 163 -6.21 -17.51 -15.47
CA THR A 163 -5.13 -17.72 -14.49
C THR A 163 -5.47 -17.16 -13.10
N GLY A 164 -6.54 -16.37 -12.98
CA GLY A 164 -7.02 -15.82 -11.73
C GLY A 164 -6.29 -14.52 -11.38
N THR A 165 -5.80 -14.41 -10.14
CA THR A 165 -5.02 -13.23 -9.74
C THR A 165 -3.87 -13.60 -8.80
N PRO A 166 -2.66 -13.07 -9.05
CA PRO A 166 -1.51 -13.36 -8.20
C PRO A 166 -1.63 -12.75 -6.80
N ILE A 167 -2.38 -11.66 -6.65
CA ILE A 167 -2.59 -10.97 -5.37
C ILE A 167 -4.02 -10.46 -5.29
N ALA A 168 -4.71 -10.78 -4.20
CA ALA A 168 -5.94 -10.14 -3.80
C ALA A 168 -5.75 -9.46 -2.44
N VAL A 169 -6.26 -8.25 -2.29
CA VAL A 169 -6.21 -7.47 -1.06
C VAL A 169 -7.63 -7.17 -0.62
N GLU A 170 -8.02 -7.64 0.56
CA GLU A 170 -9.24 -7.18 1.20
C GLU A 170 -8.94 -5.94 2.01
N ILE A 171 -9.67 -4.87 1.72
CA ILE A 171 -9.64 -3.59 2.41
C ILE A 171 -10.97 -3.44 3.16
N ARG A 172 -10.90 -3.24 4.47
CA ARG A 172 -12.02 -2.79 5.29
C ARG A 172 -11.60 -1.55 6.07
N VAL A 173 -12.48 -0.56 6.08
CA VAL A 173 -12.29 0.67 6.85
C VAL A 173 -13.49 0.84 7.77
N ASP A 174 -13.22 1.00 9.06
CA ASP A 174 -14.20 1.31 10.09
C ASP A 174 -13.87 2.69 10.70
N ARG A 175 -14.77 3.23 11.52
CA ARG A 175 -14.36 4.27 12.47
C ARG A 175 -13.52 3.63 13.55
N GLU A 176 -12.61 4.41 14.14
CA GLU A 176 -11.90 3.95 15.33
C GLU A 176 -12.91 3.45 16.39
N PRO A 177 -12.71 2.25 16.96
CA PRO A 177 -13.54 1.76 18.05
C PRO A 177 -13.48 2.76 19.21
N LYS A 178 -14.63 3.15 19.75
CA LYS A 178 -14.65 3.87 21.03
C LYS A 178 -14.20 2.89 22.13
N PRO A 179 -13.34 3.32 23.07
CA PRO A 179 -12.94 2.51 24.21
C PRO A 179 -14.12 2.11 25.09
#